data_AF-J7S4I2-F1
#
_entry.id   AF-J7S4I2-F1
#
_cell.length_a   1.000
_cell.length_b   1.000
_cell.length_c   1.000
_cell.angle_alpha   90.00
_cell.angle_beta   90.00
_cell.angle_gamma   90.00
#
_symmetry.space_group_name_H-M   'P 1'
#
loop_
_entity.id
_entity.type
_entity.pdbx_description
1 polymer ?
#
loop_
_entity_poly.entity_id
_entity_poly.type
_entity_poly.pdbx_seq_one_letter_code
_entity_poly.pdbx_strand_id
1 'polypeptide(L)'
;MSSPVREGAKQMVRLLERMPDERIKHLVSFKQTQMDRFKRVAGLPTSSGESDTGTASVKKPTVNEIKDILNRTNGPLGMKKDMLEKLQAAIPRDQFTDESLRGQVQSMENLLSNKYKNYYDVGDKLYHPAGNPGYYQRIMNELSGQKRESFFTAMRTVFFGK
;
A
#
# COMPACT_ATOMS: atom_id res chain seq x y z
N MET A 1 -12.41 16.93 10.93
CA MET A 1 -12.16 15.50 11.25
C MET A 1 -12.34 15.31 12.75
N SER A 2 -13.05 14.27 13.16
CA SER A 2 -13.27 13.97 14.58
C SER A 2 -11.94 13.59 15.27
N SER A 3 -11.75 13.96 16.54
CA SER A 3 -10.57 13.59 17.34
C SER A 3 -10.23 12.09 17.27
N PRO A 4 -11.20 11.16 17.47
CA PRO A 4 -10.95 9.72 17.37
C PRO A 4 -10.43 9.27 15.99
N VAL A 5 -10.92 9.85 14.90
CA VAL A 5 -10.47 9.52 13.53
C VAL A 5 -8.99 9.90 13.35
N ARG A 6 -8.57 11.03 13.91
CA ARG A 6 -7.18 11.48 13.85
C ARG A 6 -6.27 10.58 14.69
N GLU A 7 -6.72 10.14 15.86
CA GLU A 7 -5.97 9.21 16.72
C GLU A 7 -5.83 7.82 16.08
N GLY A 8 -6.91 7.28 15.53
CA GLY A 8 -6.89 6.01 14.78
C GLY A 8 -5.93 6.08 13.59
N ALA A 9 -5.92 7.19 12.85
CA ALA A 9 -4.96 7.40 11.76
C ALA A 9 -3.50 7.48 12.26
N LYS A 10 -3.23 8.10 13.41
CA LYS A 10 -1.89 8.10 14.03
C LYS A 10 -1.45 6.69 14.43
N GLN A 11 -2.35 5.89 15.01
CA GLN A 11 -2.06 4.49 15.34
C GLN A 11 -1.76 3.68 14.09
N MET A 12 -2.52 3.89 13.01
CA MET A 12 -2.27 3.25 11.72
C MET A 12 -0.88 3.59 11.18
N VAL A 13 -0.47 4.86 11.19
CA VAL A 13 0.88 5.26 10.75
C VAL A 13 1.97 4.52 11.55
N ARG A 14 1.82 4.42 12.88
CA ARG A 14 2.77 3.67 13.73
C ARG A 14 2.85 2.17 13.38
N LEU A 15 1.72 1.55 13.03
CA LEU A 15 1.69 0.15 12.61
C LEU A 15 2.34 -0.04 11.23
N LEU A 16 2.06 0.86 10.29
CA LEU A 16 2.66 0.85 8.96
C LEU A 16 4.18 1.04 9.01
N GLU A 17 4.70 1.87 9.92
CA GLU A 17 6.14 2.06 10.13
C GLU A 17 6.86 0.76 10.53
N ARG A 18 6.20 -0.09 11.32
CA ARG A 18 6.74 -1.38 11.78
C ARG A 18 6.75 -2.46 10.69
N MET A 19 6.03 -2.28 9.59
CA MET A 19 6.02 -3.27 8.51
C MET A 19 7.37 -3.33 7.78
N PRO A 20 7.82 -4.53 7.37
CA PRO A 20 9.00 -4.66 6.53
C PRO A 20 8.78 -4.01 5.16
N ASP A 21 9.87 -3.62 4.52
CA ASP A 21 9.83 -3.12 3.15
C ASP A 21 9.40 -4.21 2.16
N GLU A 22 8.71 -3.80 1.10
CA GLU A 22 8.27 -4.70 0.04
C GLU A 22 9.46 -5.30 -0.72
N ARG A 23 9.38 -6.61 -0.99
CA ARG A 23 10.45 -7.36 -1.68
C ARG A 23 10.61 -6.94 -3.14
N ILE A 24 9.54 -6.44 -3.79
CA ILE A 24 9.56 -6.05 -5.20
C ILE A 24 9.02 -4.62 -5.32
N LYS A 25 9.91 -3.63 -5.37
CA LYS A 25 9.57 -2.20 -5.51
C LYS A 25 9.42 -1.85 -7.00
N HIS A 26 8.31 -2.23 -7.61
CA HIS A 26 8.01 -1.90 -9.00
C HIS A 26 6.86 -0.89 -9.01
N LEU A 27 7.19 0.36 -9.34
CA LEU A 27 6.30 1.52 -9.50
C LEU A 27 5.79 2.18 -8.21
N VAL A 28 5.18 1.44 -7.28
CA VAL A 28 4.55 2.04 -6.09
C VAL A 28 4.72 1.11 -4.88
N SER A 29 5.19 1.66 -3.76
CA SER A 29 5.15 0.93 -2.49
C SER A 29 3.79 1.10 -1.83
N PHE A 30 3.15 -0.03 -1.51
CA PHE A 30 1.98 -0.09 -0.66
C PHE A 30 2.22 0.62 0.69
N LYS A 31 3.32 0.29 1.38
CA LYS A 31 3.67 0.88 2.69
C LYS A 31 3.73 2.40 2.59
N GLN A 32 4.44 2.93 1.61
CA GLN A 32 4.57 4.38 1.41
C GLN A 32 3.23 5.03 1.07
N THR A 33 2.44 4.43 0.18
CA THR A 33 1.14 4.96 -0.24
C THR A 33 0.15 5.02 0.92
N GLN A 34 0.08 3.97 1.73
CA GLN A 34 -0.78 3.96 2.91
C GLN A 34 -0.27 4.94 3.97
N MET A 35 1.05 5.03 4.19
CA MET A 35 1.61 6.01 5.13
C MET A 35 1.24 7.43 4.73
N ASP A 36 1.38 7.79 3.45
CA ASP A 36 1.01 9.13 2.97
C ASP A 36 -0.49 9.40 3.10
N ARG A 37 -1.32 8.39 2.82
CA ARG A 37 -2.78 8.46 3.01
C ARG A 37 -3.17 8.75 4.46
N PHE A 38 -2.65 7.97 5.41
CA PHE A 38 -3.01 8.14 6.82
C PHE A 38 -2.32 9.33 7.49
N LYS A 39 -1.14 9.76 7.03
CA LYS A 39 -0.51 11.01 7.48
C LYS A 39 -1.37 12.23 7.17
N ARG A 40 -1.98 12.29 5.97
CA ARG A 40 -2.93 13.35 5.60
C ARG A 40 -4.14 13.38 6.54
N VAL A 41 -4.67 12.21 6.92
CA VAL A 41 -5.81 12.09 7.85
C VAL A 41 -5.40 12.42 9.29
N ALA A 42 -4.19 12.04 9.69
CA ALA A 42 -3.63 12.29 11.01
C ALA A 42 -3.19 13.76 11.23
N GLY A 43 -3.08 14.55 10.15
CA GLY A 43 -2.53 15.91 10.18
C GLY A 43 -1.01 15.94 10.39
N LEU A 44 -0.31 14.90 9.89
CA LEU A 44 1.15 14.78 9.97
C LEU A 44 1.79 15.15 8.62
N PRO A 45 3.03 15.66 8.62
CA PRO A 45 3.74 15.99 7.39
C PRO A 45 4.05 14.74 6.57
N THR A 46 3.73 14.78 5.27
CA THR A 46 4.07 13.74 4.29
C THR A 46 5.42 14.02 3.64
N SER A 47 6.23 12.99 3.41
CA SER A 47 7.58 13.09 2.82
C SER A 47 7.60 13.39 1.32
N SER A 48 6.44 13.30 0.66
CA SER A 48 6.26 13.44 -0.79
C SER A 48 5.51 14.72 -1.19
N GLY A 49 5.68 15.81 -0.43
CA GLY A 49 5.13 17.11 -0.79
C GLY A 49 4.98 18.03 0.41
N GLU A 50 5.82 19.06 0.44
CA GLU A 50 5.48 20.35 1.04
C GLU A 50 4.07 20.81 0.60
N SER A 51 3.42 21.61 1.44
CA SER A 51 2.10 22.25 1.30
C SER A 51 0.89 21.45 1.81
N ASP A 52 0.64 21.52 3.13
CA ASP A 52 -0.64 22.05 3.62
C ASP A 52 -0.55 22.46 5.10
N THR A 53 0.27 23.47 5.40
CA THR A 53 0.01 24.47 6.45
C THR A 53 1.07 25.56 6.33
N GLY A 54 0.68 26.72 5.80
CA GLY A 54 1.37 27.98 6.03
C GLY A 54 2.62 28.27 5.17
N THR A 55 2.37 29.01 4.09
CA THR A 55 3.29 29.96 3.42
C THR A 55 4.37 29.45 2.43
N ALA A 56 4.18 29.91 1.18
CA ALA A 56 5.10 30.11 0.04
C ALA A 56 5.24 28.99 -1.02
N SER A 57 4.57 29.24 -2.18
CA SER A 57 4.72 28.66 -3.54
C SER A 57 4.57 27.14 -3.66
N VAL A 58 3.43 26.55 -4.05
CA VAL A 58 2.66 26.80 -5.28
C VAL A 58 1.17 26.65 -4.94
N LYS A 59 0.42 27.75 -5.03
CA LYS A 59 -1.02 27.79 -4.75
C LYS A 59 -1.77 26.90 -5.74
N LYS A 60 -2.46 25.85 -5.25
CA LYS A 60 -3.65 25.36 -5.95
C LYS A 60 -4.67 26.52 -5.90
N PRO A 61 -5.12 27.05 -7.05
CA PRO A 61 -5.95 28.23 -7.05
C PRO A 61 -7.21 27.95 -6.22
N THR A 62 -7.47 28.83 -5.25
CA THR A 62 -8.68 28.80 -4.44
C THR A 62 -9.90 28.93 -5.36
N VAL A 63 -11.07 28.43 -4.93
CA VAL A 63 -12.30 28.47 -5.75
C VAL A 63 -12.62 29.89 -6.26
N ASN A 64 -12.17 30.92 -5.55
CA ASN A 64 -12.27 32.31 -5.96
C ASN A 64 -11.21 32.72 -7.02
N GLU A 65 -9.95 32.28 -6.90
CA GLU A 65 -8.93 32.45 -7.95
C GLU A 65 -9.29 31.66 -9.23
N ILE A 66 -9.92 30.48 -9.10
CA ILE A 66 -10.47 29.71 -10.22
C ILE A 66 -11.60 30.48 -10.91
N LYS A 67 -12.48 31.14 -10.14
CA LYS A 67 -13.54 32.00 -10.70
C LYS A 67 -12.96 33.21 -11.45
N ASP A 68 -11.91 33.83 -10.93
CA ASP A 68 -11.26 34.96 -11.59
C ASP A 68 -10.51 34.54 -12.87
N ILE A 69 -9.85 33.39 -12.86
CA ILE A 69 -9.20 32.83 -14.06
C ILE A 69 -10.24 32.51 -15.14
N LEU A 70 -11.35 31.87 -14.76
CA LEU A 70 -12.47 31.56 -15.66
C LEU A 70 -13.12 32.82 -16.25
N ASN A 71 -13.28 33.87 -15.46
CA ASN A 71 -13.85 35.14 -15.93
C ASN A 71 -12.86 35.91 -16.84
N ARG A 72 -11.56 35.66 -16.68
CA ARG A 72 -10.48 36.33 -17.42
C ARG A 72 -10.09 35.61 -18.72
N THR A 73 -10.41 34.32 -18.86
CA THR A 73 -10.24 33.54 -20.10
C THR A 73 -11.57 33.35 -20.83
N ASN A 74 -12.19 34.42 -21.32
CA ASN A 74 -13.30 34.35 -22.26
C ASN A 74 -12.79 34.00 -23.68
N GLY A 75 -12.37 32.74 -23.87
CA GLY A 75 -12.00 32.15 -25.16
C GLY A 75 -12.44 30.68 -25.23
N PRO A 76 -12.74 30.13 -26.42
CA PRO A 76 -13.67 29.01 -26.64
C PRO A 76 -13.22 27.62 -26.17
N LEU A 77 -12.23 27.52 -25.28
CA LEU A 77 -11.85 26.27 -24.60
C LEU A 77 -12.52 26.16 -23.22
N GLY A 78 -13.82 26.44 -23.18
CA GLY A 78 -14.68 26.16 -22.03
C GLY A 78 -14.82 24.65 -21.83
N MET A 79 -13.79 24.02 -21.27
CA MET A 79 -13.85 22.67 -20.71
C MET A 79 -14.82 22.71 -19.52
N LYS A 80 -16.10 22.53 -19.88
CA LYS A 80 -17.30 22.25 -19.09
C LYS A 80 -16.98 22.10 -17.60
N LYS A 81 -17.33 23.11 -16.79
CA LYS A 81 -17.32 23.01 -15.31
C LYS A 81 -17.97 21.69 -14.86
N ASP A 82 -19.03 21.28 -15.55
CA ASP A 82 -19.71 20.00 -15.37
C ASP A 82 -18.81 18.77 -15.53
N MET A 83 -17.81 18.80 -16.41
CA MET A 83 -16.86 17.70 -16.60
C MET A 83 -15.82 17.67 -15.46
N LEU A 84 -15.34 18.84 -15.03
CA LEU A 84 -14.44 18.96 -13.88
C LEU A 84 -15.14 18.56 -12.58
N GLU A 85 -16.39 18.95 -12.40
CA GLU A 85 -17.23 18.59 -11.26
C GLU A 85 -17.55 17.09 -11.25
N LYS A 86 -17.89 16.51 -12.41
CA LYS A 86 -18.04 15.06 -12.56
C LYS A 86 -16.75 14.30 -12.26
N LEU A 87 -15.60 14.79 -12.71
CA LEU A 87 -14.31 14.21 -12.38
C LEU A 87 -14.02 14.29 -10.88
N GLN A 88 -14.28 15.44 -10.26
CA GLN A 88 -14.06 15.64 -8.83
C GLN A 88 -15.02 14.82 -7.96
N ALA A 89 -16.25 14.60 -8.42
CA ALA A 89 -17.24 13.72 -7.79
C ALA A 89 -16.93 12.23 -8.02
N ALA A 90 -16.32 11.88 -9.15
CA ALA A 90 -15.90 10.52 -9.48
C ALA A 90 -14.60 10.11 -8.76
N ILE A 91 -13.84 11.05 -8.17
CA ILE A 91 -12.71 10.72 -7.30
C ILE A 91 -13.29 10.21 -5.97
N PRO A 92 -13.11 8.92 -5.62
CA PRO A 92 -13.59 8.40 -4.35
C PRO A 92 -12.91 9.15 -3.21
N ARG A 93 -13.69 9.93 -2.45
CA ARG A 93 -13.24 10.53 -1.20
C ARG A 93 -13.30 9.43 -0.15
N ASP A 94 -12.13 9.04 0.35
CA ASP A 94 -12.04 8.12 1.47
C ASP A 94 -12.75 8.72 2.71
N GLN A 95 -13.93 8.20 3.00
CA GLN A 95 -14.68 8.55 4.20
C GLN A 95 -14.24 7.63 5.34
N PHE A 96 -13.31 8.11 6.15
CA PHE A 96 -12.87 7.38 7.34
C PHE A 96 -13.88 7.58 8.47
N THR A 97 -14.61 6.51 8.80
CA THR A 97 -15.40 6.41 10.04
C THR A 97 -14.52 5.85 11.16
N ASP A 98 -14.83 6.20 12.41
CA ASP A 98 -14.09 5.67 13.58
C ASP A 98 -14.12 4.13 13.60
N GLU A 99 -15.27 3.53 13.34
CA GLU A 99 -15.44 2.06 13.26
C GLU A 99 -14.56 1.43 12.18
N SER A 100 -14.52 2.02 10.98
CA SER A 100 -13.70 1.51 9.88
C SER A 100 -12.20 1.57 10.22
N LEU A 101 -11.75 2.64 10.89
CA LEU A 101 -10.36 2.79 11.33
C LEU A 101 -10.00 1.79 12.42
N ARG A 102 -10.87 1.58 13.41
CA ARG A 102 -10.66 0.56 14.44
C ARG A 102 -10.52 -0.84 13.85
N GLY A 103 -11.40 -1.20 12.90
CA GLY A 103 -11.34 -2.47 12.19
C GLY A 103 -10.03 -2.63 11.39
N GLN A 104 -9.58 -1.56 10.73
CA GLN A 104 -8.28 -1.57 10.01
C GLN A 104 -7.10 -1.69 10.97
N VAL A 105 -7.12 -1.02 12.11
CA VAL A 105 -6.06 -1.13 13.14
C VAL A 105 -5.99 -2.57 13.65
N GLN A 106 -7.12 -3.16 14.01
CA GLN A 106 -7.18 -4.54 14.50
C GLN A 106 -6.68 -5.54 13.46
N SER A 107 -7.07 -5.38 12.18
CA SER A 107 -6.60 -6.26 11.12
C SER A 107 -5.08 -6.13 10.90
N MET A 108 -4.56 -4.90 10.98
CA MET A 108 -3.12 -4.65 10.88
C MET A 108 -2.33 -5.25 12.03
N GLU A 109 -2.81 -5.13 13.27
CA GLU A 109 -2.20 -5.76 14.45
C GLU A 109 -2.20 -7.29 14.32
N ASN A 110 -3.30 -7.87 13.82
CA ASN A 110 -3.38 -9.30 13.55
C ASN A 110 -2.35 -9.76 12.51
N LEU A 111 -2.17 -9.01 11.42
CA LEU A 111 -1.16 -9.31 10.40
C LEU A 111 0.26 -9.24 10.97
N LEU A 112 0.58 -8.21 11.75
CA LEU A 112 1.89 -8.06 12.38
C LEU A 112 2.18 -9.14 13.42
N SER A 113 1.16 -9.56 14.17
CA SER A 113 1.29 -10.60 15.20
C SER A 113 1.67 -11.97 14.64
N ASN A 114 1.49 -12.19 13.32
CA ASN A 114 1.69 -13.48 12.67
C ASN A 114 0.98 -14.65 13.40
N LYS A 115 -0.09 -14.38 14.14
CA LYS A 115 -0.78 -15.34 15.02
C LYS A 115 -1.09 -16.66 14.31
N TYR A 116 -1.61 -16.59 13.08
CA TYR A 116 -2.01 -17.76 12.31
C TYR A 116 -0.84 -18.53 11.70
N LYS A 117 0.29 -17.84 11.42
CA LYS A 117 1.51 -18.51 10.97
C LYS A 117 2.04 -19.45 12.06
N ASN A 118 2.02 -18.99 13.31
CA ASN A 118 2.49 -19.79 14.45
C ASN A 118 1.47 -20.84 14.89
N TYR A 119 0.17 -20.53 14.78
CA TYR A 119 -0.90 -21.45 15.19
C TYR A 119 -1.01 -22.67 14.25
N TYR A 120 -0.82 -22.46 12.95
CA TYR A 120 -0.81 -23.51 11.94
C TYR A 120 0.62 -23.74 11.45
N ASP A 121 1.55 -23.93 12.39
CA ASP A 121 2.93 -24.24 12.00
C ASP A 121 2.92 -25.54 11.19
N VAL A 122 3.30 -25.41 9.93
CA VAL A 122 3.30 -26.51 8.97
C VAL A 122 4.52 -27.35 9.30
N GLY A 123 4.28 -28.45 10.01
CA GLY A 123 5.34 -29.34 10.47
C GLY A 123 6.23 -29.83 9.34
N ASP A 124 7.42 -30.30 9.72
CA ASP A 124 8.52 -30.67 8.81
C ASP A 124 8.09 -31.59 7.65
N LYS A 125 7.08 -32.43 7.85
CA LYS A 125 6.50 -33.31 6.84
C LYS A 125 5.91 -32.59 5.63
N LEU A 126 5.44 -31.34 5.79
CA LEU A 126 4.91 -30.55 4.69
C LEU A 126 6.02 -29.83 3.93
N TYR A 127 7.06 -29.37 4.62
CA TYR A 127 8.23 -28.75 3.99
C TYR A 127 9.14 -29.78 3.28
N HIS A 128 9.17 -31.01 3.80
CA HIS A 128 9.98 -32.11 3.27
C HIS A 128 9.08 -33.35 3.05
N PRO A 129 8.27 -33.36 1.97
CA PRO A 129 7.41 -34.51 1.70
C PRO A 129 8.27 -35.74 1.40
N ALA A 130 7.88 -36.91 1.92
CA ALA A 130 8.68 -38.13 1.88
C ALA A 130 9.14 -38.56 0.47
N GLY A 131 8.36 -38.23 -0.56
CA GLY A 131 8.70 -38.54 -1.95
C GLY A 131 9.64 -37.55 -2.64
N ASN A 132 9.76 -36.31 -2.14
CA ASN A 132 10.70 -35.31 -2.66
C ASN A 132 11.00 -34.24 -1.59
N PRO A 133 11.94 -34.51 -0.67
CA PRO A 133 12.23 -33.58 0.42
C PRO A 133 12.81 -32.25 -0.08
N GLY A 134 13.47 -32.21 -1.24
CA GLY A 134 14.06 -30.98 -1.80
C GLY A 134 13.06 -30.09 -2.55
N TYR A 135 11.82 -30.53 -2.76
CA TYR A 135 10.85 -29.88 -3.65
C TYR A 135 10.60 -28.41 -3.30
N TYR A 136 10.21 -28.12 -2.06
CA TYR A 136 9.89 -26.76 -1.64
C TYR A 136 11.14 -25.89 -1.54
N GLN A 137 12.28 -26.48 -1.16
CA GLN A 137 13.54 -25.75 -1.12
C GLN A 137 13.95 -25.26 -2.52
N ARG A 138 13.75 -26.08 -3.56
CA ARG A 138 13.95 -25.67 -4.96
C ARG A 138 13.07 -24.50 -5.36
N ILE A 139 11.77 -24.56 -5.06
CA ILE A 139 10.83 -23.47 -5.35
C ILE A 139 11.25 -22.18 -4.62
N MET A 140 11.64 -22.29 -3.35
CA MET A 140 12.08 -21.14 -2.54
C MET A 140 13.40 -20.54 -3.06
N ASN A 141 14.32 -21.38 -3.52
CA ASN A 141 15.58 -20.96 -4.14
C ASN A 141 15.32 -20.21 -5.46
N GLU A 142 14.44 -20.72 -6.32
CA GLU A 142 14.03 -20.03 -7.55
C GLU A 142 13.35 -18.69 -7.25
N LEU A 143 12.42 -18.64 -6.29
CA LEU A 143 11.71 -17.41 -5.91
C LEU A 143 12.64 -16.36 -5.31
N SER A 144 13.67 -16.80 -4.58
CA SER A 144 14.69 -15.92 -4.00
C SER A 144 15.82 -15.54 -4.97
N GLY A 145 15.81 -16.07 -6.20
CA GLY A 145 16.84 -15.82 -7.21
C GLY A 145 18.14 -16.60 -6.98
N GLN A 146 18.17 -17.54 -6.03
CA GLN A 146 19.31 -18.42 -5.79
C GLN A 146 19.23 -19.63 -6.73
N LYS A 147 20.11 -19.64 -7.75
CA LYS A 147 20.44 -20.75 -8.68
C LYS A 147 19.30 -21.71 -9.06
N ARG A 148 18.89 -21.64 -10.33
CA ARG A 148 18.13 -22.72 -10.98
C ARG A 148 18.98 -23.99 -11.00
N GLU A 149 18.38 -25.13 -10.67
CA GLU A 149 19.03 -26.42 -10.86
C GLU A 149 19.39 -26.59 -12.34
N SER A 150 20.56 -27.17 -12.61
CA SER A 150 20.98 -27.47 -13.97
C SER A 150 20.03 -28.52 -14.57
N PHE A 151 19.69 -28.42 -15.86
CA PHE A 151 18.73 -29.31 -16.54
C PHE A 151 18.96 -30.82 -16.27
N PHE A 152 20.22 -31.22 -16.10
CA PHE A 152 20.61 -32.59 -15.77
C PHE A 152 20.12 -33.05 -14.38
N THR A 153 20.20 -32.16 -13.38
CA THR A 153 19.73 -32.41 -12.01
C THR A 153 18.22 -32.59 -12.00
N ALA A 154 17.49 -31.72 -12.70
CA ALA A 154 16.04 -31.81 -12.81
C ALA A 154 15.58 -33.13 -13.47
N MET A 155 16.29 -33.59 -14.52
CA MET A 155 16.02 -34.89 -15.13
C MET A 155 16.26 -36.05 -14.15
N ARG A 156 17.38 -36.03 -13.41
CA ARG A 156 17.69 -37.06 -12.41
C ARG A 156 16.62 -37.12 -11.32
N THR A 157 16.15 -35.96 -10.83
CA THR A 157 15.11 -35.91 -9.80
C THR A 157 13.77 -36.47 -10.27
N VAL A 158 13.38 -36.26 -11.54
CA VAL A 158 12.15 -36.84 -12.10
C VAL A 158 12.25 -38.37 -12.24
N PHE A 159 13.41 -38.90 -12.64
CA PHE A 159 13.61 -40.34 -12.83
C PHE A 159 13.89 -41.12 -11.53
N PHE A 160 14.55 -40.51 -10.54
CA PHE A 160 15.01 -41.19 -9.32
C PHE A 160 14.31 -40.73 -8.04
N GLY A 161 13.44 -39.71 -8.09
CA GLY A 161 12.74 -39.18 -6.92
C GLY A 161 13.67 -38.57 -5.85
N LYS A 162 14.93 -38.27 -6.22
CA LYS A 162 15.98 -37.68 -5.38
C LYS A 162 16.76 -36.62 -6.15
#